data_AF-A0ABD3EGL7-F1
#
_entry.id   AF-A0ABD3EGL7-F1
#
_cell.length_a   1.000
_cell.length_b   1.000
_cell.length_c   1.000
_cell.angle_alpha   90.00
_cell.angle_beta   90.00
_cell.angle_gamma   90.00
#
_symmetry.space_group_name_H-M   'P 1'
#
loop_
_entity.id
_entity.type
_entity.pdbx_description
1 polymer ?
#
loop_
_entity_poly.entity_id
_entity_poly.type
_entity_poly.pdbx_seq_one_letter_code
_entity_poly.pdbx_strand_id
1 'polypeptide(L)'
;MVREGRSLEVTPTWSVATVTTVMVFNGPDERSIPGNTIVVQADMPYSGLTTFGSAFLSKFECSQMPHPLLEHITFVDTPGVLSGEKQRTQRSYDFTGVTSWFAAKCDLILLLFDPHKLDISDEFKRVIGSLRGHDDKIRVVLNKADQVDTQQLMRVYGALMWSLGKVLNTPEVNRVYISSFNDKPINEAAAGPLGKDLFEKEQDDLLSDLKDIPKKACDCRINEFVKRARAAKIHAFIISHLKKEMPAMMGKAKTQQRLIDNLADEFAKSSEGTASTSWRFSERRAV
;
A
#
# COMPACT_ATOMS: atom_id res chain seq x y z
N MET A 1 -44.23 -1.00 17.00
CA MET A 1 -43.46 -0.09 16.12
C MET A 1 -42.47 0.68 17.01
N VAL A 2 -41.37 0.04 17.38
CA VAL A 2 -40.22 0.66 18.07
C VAL A 2 -39.00 -0.01 17.45
N ARG A 3 -38.15 0.82 16.83
CA ARG A 3 -36.97 0.42 16.07
C ARG A 3 -35.84 -0.06 17.00
N GLU A 4 -35.05 -0.94 16.42
CA GLU A 4 -33.87 -1.61 16.94
C GLU A 4 -32.81 -0.66 17.49
N GLY A 5 -32.24 -1.06 18.62
CA GLY A 5 -30.92 -0.65 19.09
C GLY A 5 -30.19 -1.89 19.56
N ARG A 6 -29.72 -2.73 18.62
CA ARG A 6 -28.68 -3.73 18.92
C ARG A 6 -27.35 -3.08 18.61
N SER A 7 -26.74 -2.50 19.64
CA SER A 7 -25.32 -2.23 19.69
C SER A 7 -24.57 -3.54 19.39
N LEU A 8 -23.90 -3.58 18.25
CA LEU A 8 -22.90 -4.61 17.95
C LEU A 8 -21.76 -4.41 18.95
N GLU A 9 -21.77 -5.18 20.06
CA GLU A 9 -20.57 -5.38 20.86
C GLU A 9 -19.60 -6.22 20.04
N VAL A 10 -18.79 -5.55 19.21
CA VAL A 10 -17.56 -6.13 18.70
C VAL A 10 -16.60 -6.16 19.88
N THR A 11 -16.55 -7.27 20.61
CA THR A 11 -15.52 -7.48 21.64
C THR A 11 -14.15 -7.34 20.97
N PRO A 12 -13.29 -6.39 21.39
CA PRO A 12 -11.98 -6.23 20.79
C PRO A 12 -11.06 -7.29 21.39
N THR A 13 -11.03 -8.49 20.82
CA THR A 13 -9.93 -9.45 21.06
C THR A 13 -8.69 -9.06 20.25
N TRP A 14 -8.29 -7.78 20.31
CA TRP A 14 -7.04 -7.29 19.72
C TRP A 14 -5.94 -7.30 20.79
N SER A 15 -5.68 -8.47 21.39
CA SER A 15 -4.57 -8.64 22.36
C SER A 15 -3.30 -9.18 21.71
N VAL A 16 -3.34 -9.53 20.43
CA VAL A 16 -2.20 -10.04 19.68
C VAL A 16 -2.20 -9.31 18.34
N ALA A 17 -1.07 -8.71 17.95
CA ALA A 17 -0.90 -8.12 16.63
C ALA A 17 -1.41 -9.10 15.57
N THR A 18 -2.30 -8.67 14.67
CA THR A 18 -2.83 -9.53 13.60
C THR A 18 -1.63 -10.18 12.90
N VAL A 19 -1.55 -11.51 12.93
CA VAL A 19 -0.45 -12.28 12.29
C VAL A 19 -0.81 -12.66 10.85
N THR A 20 -2.06 -12.39 10.46
CA THR A 20 -2.73 -12.79 9.23
C THR A 20 -3.12 -11.53 8.44
N THR A 21 -2.98 -11.55 7.12
CA THR A 21 -3.59 -10.54 6.25
C THR A 21 -5.07 -10.86 6.12
N VAL A 22 -5.94 -9.91 6.48
CA VAL A 22 -7.39 -10.09 6.42
C VAL A 22 -7.97 -9.11 5.40
N MET A 23 -8.67 -9.65 4.42
CA MET A 23 -9.39 -8.85 3.44
C MET A 23 -10.87 -8.80 3.79
N VAL A 24 -11.42 -7.62 4.02
CA VAL A 24 -12.83 -7.42 4.39
C VAL A 24 -13.59 -6.82 3.22
N PHE A 25 -14.53 -7.57 2.66
CA PHE A 25 -15.29 -7.18 1.47
C PHE A 25 -16.78 -7.54 1.56
N ASN A 26 -17.58 -6.96 0.67
CA ASN A 26 -19.02 -7.16 0.69
C ASN A 26 -19.42 -8.56 0.21
N GLY A 27 -20.48 -9.11 0.80
CA GLY A 27 -21.20 -10.23 0.23
C GLY A 27 -22.51 -10.52 0.94
N PRO A 28 -23.29 -11.50 0.45
CA PRO A 28 -24.66 -11.71 0.89
C PRO A 28 -24.76 -12.26 2.33
N ASP A 29 -23.72 -12.92 2.80
CA ASP A 29 -23.64 -13.60 4.09
C ASP A 29 -22.32 -13.27 4.81
N GLU A 30 -22.35 -13.38 6.15
CA GLU A 30 -21.17 -13.26 6.98
C GLU A 30 -20.39 -14.58 6.97
N ARG A 31 -19.19 -14.57 6.39
CA ARG A 31 -18.34 -15.77 6.29
C ARG A 31 -16.85 -15.42 6.28
N SER A 32 -16.05 -16.31 6.85
CA SER A 32 -14.60 -16.30 6.70
C SER A 32 -14.16 -17.35 5.69
N ILE A 33 -13.35 -16.94 4.71
CA ILE A 33 -12.87 -17.75 3.59
C ILE A 33 -11.35 -17.85 3.69
N PRO A 34 -10.78 -19.07 3.84
CA PRO A 34 -9.33 -19.25 3.89
C PRO A 34 -8.64 -18.85 2.59
N GLY A 35 -7.41 -18.34 2.69
CA GLY A 35 -6.60 -17.88 1.55
C GLY A 35 -6.40 -18.95 0.47
N ASN A 36 -6.19 -20.22 0.85
CA ASN A 36 -6.07 -21.31 -0.12
C ASN A 36 -7.34 -21.50 -0.98
N THR A 37 -8.50 -21.13 -0.45
CA THR A 37 -9.80 -21.29 -1.13
C THR A 37 -10.10 -20.09 -2.01
N ILE A 38 -9.84 -18.87 -1.54
CA ILE A 38 -10.19 -17.66 -2.29
C ILE A 38 -9.37 -17.53 -3.59
N VAL A 39 -8.11 -17.98 -3.59
CA VAL A 39 -7.23 -17.84 -4.77
C VAL A 39 -7.58 -18.78 -5.93
N VAL A 40 -8.38 -19.82 -5.69
CA VAL A 40 -8.86 -20.74 -6.72
C VAL A 40 -10.25 -20.38 -7.26
N GLN A 41 -10.93 -19.41 -6.66
CA GLN A 41 -12.22 -18.91 -7.13
C GLN A 41 -12.02 -18.05 -8.39
N ALA A 42 -12.59 -18.47 -9.51
CA ALA A 42 -12.40 -17.83 -10.81
C ALA A 42 -13.04 -16.44 -10.92
N ASP A 43 -14.07 -16.18 -10.10
CA ASP A 43 -14.77 -14.90 -9.97
C ASP A 43 -14.04 -13.90 -9.08
N MET A 44 -12.94 -14.31 -8.43
CA MET A 44 -12.19 -13.47 -7.49
C MET A 44 -10.85 -13.00 -8.09
N PRO A 45 -10.47 -11.71 -7.95
CA PRO A 45 -9.24 -11.16 -8.55
C PRO A 45 -7.95 -11.49 -7.77
N TYR A 46 -7.91 -12.60 -7.03
CA TYR A 46 -6.84 -12.93 -6.08
C TYR A 46 -5.96 -14.11 -6.49
N SER A 47 -6.22 -14.72 -7.65
CA SER A 47 -5.44 -15.85 -8.17
C SER A 47 -3.93 -15.58 -8.27
N GLY A 48 -3.52 -14.31 -8.45
CA GLY A 48 -2.12 -13.89 -8.47
C GLY A 48 -1.38 -14.10 -7.14
N LEU A 49 -2.09 -14.17 -6.01
CA LEU A 49 -1.49 -14.40 -4.68
C LEU A 49 -0.92 -15.83 -4.53
N THR A 50 -1.27 -16.76 -5.41
CA THR A 50 -0.69 -18.12 -5.44
C THR A 50 0.83 -18.12 -5.58
N THR A 51 1.39 -17.07 -6.19
CA THR A 51 2.84 -16.86 -6.34
C THR A 51 3.59 -16.82 -4.99
N PHE A 52 2.93 -16.39 -3.91
CA PHE A 52 3.54 -16.32 -2.57
C PHE A 52 3.50 -17.65 -1.80
N GLY A 53 2.90 -18.68 -2.40
CA GLY A 53 2.91 -20.04 -1.88
C GLY A 53 2.04 -20.27 -0.63
N SER A 54 2.00 -21.53 -0.18
CA SER A 54 1.14 -21.97 0.93
C SER A 54 1.46 -21.28 2.26
N ALA A 55 2.72 -20.88 2.47
CA ALA A 55 3.15 -20.16 3.67
C ALA A 55 2.35 -18.86 3.87
N PHE A 56 2.23 -18.04 2.82
CA PHE A 56 1.42 -16.83 2.87
C PHE A 56 -0.08 -17.15 2.90
N LEU A 57 -0.54 -18.06 2.05
CA LEU A 57 -1.98 -18.35 1.92
C LEU A 57 -2.59 -18.94 3.21
N SER A 58 -1.80 -19.61 4.03
CA SER A 58 -2.20 -20.05 5.39
C SER A 58 -2.34 -18.90 6.41
N LYS A 59 -1.80 -17.72 6.07
CA LYS A 59 -1.83 -16.47 6.82
C LYS A 59 -2.60 -15.38 6.05
N PHE A 60 -3.45 -15.78 5.11
CA PHE A 60 -4.34 -14.91 4.38
C PHE A 60 -5.78 -15.37 4.56
N GLU A 61 -6.66 -14.44 4.86
CA GLU A 61 -8.07 -14.71 5.11
C GLU A 61 -8.94 -13.63 4.47
N CYS A 62 -10.12 -14.04 4.02
CA CYS A 62 -11.12 -13.20 3.39
C CYS A 62 -12.38 -13.21 4.27
N SER A 63 -12.65 -12.10 4.95
CA SER A 63 -13.88 -11.88 5.72
C SER A 63 -14.92 -11.18 4.84
N GLN A 64 -16.02 -11.86 4.60
CA GLN A 64 -17.14 -11.35 3.81
C GLN A 64 -18.29 -11.02 4.74
N MET A 65 -18.95 -9.88 4.53
CA MET A 65 -20.18 -9.53 5.24
C MET A 65 -21.04 -8.52 4.46
N PRO A 66 -22.37 -8.50 4.66
CA PRO A 66 -23.24 -7.51 4.06
C PRO A 66 -23.12 -6.17 4.81
N HIS A 67 -22.50 -5.17 4.20
CA HIS A 67 -22.40 -3.84 4.80
C HIS A 67 -22.36 -2.73 3.73
N PRO A 68 -23.16 -1.64 3.85
CA PRO A 68 -23.24 -0.60 2.82
C PRO A 68 -21.90 0.04 2.45
N LEU A 69 -21.00 0.22 3.42
CA LEU A 69 -19.64 0.72 3.15
C LEU A 69 -18.83 -0.24 2.25
N LEU A 70 -19.03 -1.55 2.44
CA LEU A 70 -18.28 -2.56 1.71
C LEU A 70 -18.74 -2.70 0.26
N GLU A 71 -19.93 -2.20 -0.08
CA GLU A 71 -20.40 -2.10 -1.48
C GLU A 71 -19.51 -1.16 -2.32
N HIS A 72 -18.81 -0.24 -1.66
CA HIS A 72 -17.99 0.77 -2.31
C HIS A 72 -16.50 0.60 -2.07
N ILE A 73 -16.11 0.04 -0.93
CA ILE A 73 -14.71 -0.06 -0.49
C ILE A 73 -14.44 -1.47 0.03
N THR A 74 -13.24 -1.97 -0.24
CA THR A 74 -12.74 -3.20 0.36
C THR A 74 -11.52 -2.89 1.20
N PHE A 75 -11.48 -3.40 2.43
CA PHE A 75 -10.36 -3.19 3.34
C PHE A 75 -9.39 -4.36 3.26
N VAL A 76 -8.10 -4.06 3.35
CA VAL A 76 -7.05 -5.06 3.52
C VAL A 76 -6.31 -4.69 4.80
N ASP A 77 -6.57 -5.43 5.86
CA ASP A 77 -5.79 -5.37 7.10
C ASP A 77 -4.55 -6.24 6.95
N THR A 78 -3.38 -5.66 7.23
CA THR A 78 -2.09 -6.33 7.08
C THR A 78 -1.47 -6.59 8.44
N PRO A 79 -0.72 -7.69 8.61
CA PRO A 79 0.01 -7.93 9.84
C PRO A 79 0.88 -6.74 10.25
N GLY A 80 0.87 -6.42 11.55
CA GLY A 80 1.68 -5.34 12.09
C GLY A 80 3.15 -5.52 11.70
N VAL A 81 3.79 -4.45 11.25
CA VAL A 81 5.22 -4.49 10.90
C VAL A 81 6.02 -4.58 12.18
N LEU A 82 6.80 -5.64 12.31
CA LEU A 82 7.47 -5.98 13.55
C LEU A 82 8.73 -5.12 13.70
N SER A 83 9.03 -4.73 14.94
CA SER A 83 10.29 -4.09 15.31
C SER A 83 11.24 -5.16 15.83
N GLY A 84 12.23 -5.53 15.02
CA GLY A 84 13.35 -6.38 15.44
C GLY A 84 13.67 -7.56 14.52
N GLU A 85 14.97 -7.83 14.37
CA GLU A 85 15.50 -8.84 13.44
C GLU A 85 15.09 -10.28 13.76
N LYS A 86 14.80 -10.59 15.03
CA LYS A 86 14.38 -11.94 15.49
C LYS A 86 12.96 -12.33 15.08
N GLN A 87 12.09 -11.37 14.78
CA GLN A 87 10.74 -11.67 14.28
C GLN A 87 10.67 -11.69 12.76
N ARG A 88 11.61 -11.03 12.08
CA ARG A 88 11.78 -11.13 10.63
C ARG A 88 12.06 -12.57 10.18
N THR A 89 12.87 -13.31 10.93
CA THR A 89 13.15 -14.73 10.66
C THR A 89 11.95 -15.65 10.92
N GLN A 90 10.86 -15.16 11.53
CA GLN A 90 9.64 -15.94 11.75
C GLN A 90 8.65 -15.85 10.58
N ARG A 91 8.77 -14.89 9.65
CA ARG A 91 7.92 -14.83 8.46
C ARG A 91 8.44 -15.81 7.42
N SER A 92 7.70 -16.89 7.20
CA SER A 92 8.01 -17.92 6.20
C SER A 92 7.62 -17.52 4.77
N TYR A 93 7.32 -16.26 4.52
CA TYR A 93 6.88 -15.74 3.23
C TYR A 93 7.43 -14.32 2.98
N ASP A 94 7.46 -13.90 1.71
CA ASP A 94 7.92 -12.58 1.29
C ASP A 94 6.86 -11.50 1.60
N PHE A 95 6.93 -10.94 2.81
CA PHE A 95 6.02 -9.87 3.25
C PHE A 95 6.11 -8.62 2.37
N THR A 96 7.32 -8.22 1.96
CA THR A 96 7.52 -7.04 1.10
C THR A 96 6.90 -7.24 -0.28
N GLY A 97 7.05 -8.42 -0.87
CA GLY A 97 6.43 -8.76 -2.14
C GLY A 97 4.90 -8.77 -2.06
N VAL A 98 4.33 -9.33 -0.97
CA VAL A 98 2.89 -9.30 -0.72
C VAL A 98 2.38 -7.86 -0.60
N THR A 99 3.04 -7.02 0.19
CA THR A 99 2.66 -5.61 0.37
C THR A 99 2.74 -4.85 -0.95
N SER A 100 3.79 -5.05 -1.74
CA SER A 100 3.93 -4.46 -3.07
C SER A 100 2.81 -4.91 -4.03
N TRP A 101 2.42 -6.19 -3.95
CA TRP A 101 1.31 -6.73 -4.76
C TRP A 101 -0.03 -6.06 -4.47
N PHE A 102 -0.31 -5.79 -3.19
CA PHE A 102 -1.51 -5.04 -2.77
C PHE A 102 -1.40 -3.56 -3.14
N ALA A 103 -0.23 -2.93 -2.94
CA ALA A 103 0.00 -1.54 -3.31
C ALA A 103 -0.29 -1.26 -4.80
N ALA A 104 0.08 -2.20 -5.66
CA ALA A 104 -0.18 -2.14 -7.09
C ALA A 104 -1.66 -2.28 -7.49
N LYS A 105 -2.55 -2.67 -6.56
CA LYS A 105 -4.00 -2.89 -6.82
C LYS A 105 -4.93 -2.03 -5.97
N CYS A 106 -4.44 -1.51 -4.85
CA CYS A 106 -5.21 -0.62 -4.00
C CYS A 106 -5.32 0.79 -4.62
N ASP A 107 -6.34 1.52 -4.19
CA ASP A 107 -6.55 2.93 -4.52
C ASP A 107 -5.92 3.86 -3.47
N LEU A 108 -5.76 3.39 -2.22
CA LEU A 108 -5.20 4.15 -1.10
C LEU A 108 -4.45 3.23 -0.13
N ILE A 109 -3.39 3.76 0.49
CA ILE A 109 -2.56 3.07 1.48
C ILE A 109 -2.50 3.92 2.75
N LEU A 110 -2.96 3.37 3.88
CA LEU A 110 -2.84 4.00 5.19
C LEU A 110 -1.56 3.53 5.89
N LEU A 111 -0.67 4.46 6.21
CA LEU A 111 0.48 4.21 7.09
C LEU A 111 0.15 4.72 8.50
N LEU A 112 -0.10 3.79 9.42
CA LEU A 112 -0.51 4.08 10.79
C LEU A 112 0.70 4.15 11.73
N PHE A 113 0.80 5.21 12.51
CA PHE A 113 1.82 5.43 13.53
C PHE A 113 1.17 5.69 14.89
N ASP A 114 1.84 5.24 15.95
CA ASP A 114 1.44 5.46 17.35
C ASP A 114 2.48 6.36 18.03
N PRO A 115 2.10 7.50 18.64
CA PRO A 115 3.03 8.44 19.23
C PRO A 115 3.83 7.86 20.41
N HIS A 116 3.33 6.81 21.08
CA HIS A 116 4.06 6.14 22.16
C HIS A 116 5.13 5.18 21.67
N LYS A 117 4.97 4.67 20.44
CA LYS A 117 5.82 3.61 19.87
C LYS A 117 6.36 4.03 18.52
N LEU A 118 6.68 5.31 18.36
CA LEU A 118 7.24 5.84 17.13
C LEU A 118 8.65 5.27 16.90
N ASP A 119 8.71 4.13 16.21
CA ASP A 119 9.94 3.51 15.74
C ASP A 119 9.78 3.10 14.27
N ILE A 120 10.59 3.71 13.40
CA ILE A 120 10.67 3.34 11.98
C ILE A 120 11.78 2.31 11.84
N SER A 121 11.40 1.06 12.13
CA SER A 121 12.28 -0.10 12.05
C SER A 121 12.80 -0.33 10.63
N ASP A 122 13.89 -1.07 10.47
CA ASP A 122 14.42 -1.39 9.14
C ASP A 122 13.46 -2.25 8.31
N GLU A 123 12.59 -3.03 8.96
CA GLU A 123 11.50 -3.73 8.26
C GLU A 123 10.46 -2.73 7.73
N PHE A 124 10.07 -1.73 8.54
CA PHE A 124 9.16 -0.68 8.10
C PHE A 124 9.73 0.13 6.94
N LYS A 125 11.02 0.47 6.98
CA LYS A 125 11.72 1.14 5.85
C LYS A 125 11.67 0.31 4.57
N ARG A 126 11.88 -1.01 4.68
CA ARG A 126 11.78 -1.93 3.52
C ARG A 126 10.35 -1.99 2.97
N VAL A 127 9.35 -2.00 3.84
CA VAL A 127 7.94 -1.96 3.45
C VAL A 127 7.65 -0.67 2.70
N ILE A 128 8.00 0.51 3.25
CA ILE A 128 7.84 1.78 2.54
C ILE A 128 8.59 1.76 1.20
N GLY A 129 9.81 1.23 1.17
CA GLY A 129 10.57 1.07 -0.07
C GLY A 129 9.85 0.22 -1.13
N SER A 130 9.07 -0.79 -0.71
CA SER A 130 8.25 -1.62 -1.61
C SER A 130 7.01 -0.90 -2.16
N LEU A 131 6.64 0.25 -1.59
CA LEU A 131 5.54 1.11 -2.02
C LEU A 131 5.97 2.18 -3.04
N ARG A 132 7.28 2.28 -3.33
CA ARG A 132 7.83 3.29 -4.23
C ARG A 132 7.14 3.26 -5.61
N GLY A 133 6.71 4.42 -6.10
CA GLY A 133 5.93 4.54 -7.33
C GLY A 133 4.40 4.50 -7.12
N HIS A 134 3.97 4.32 -5.87
CA HIS A 134 2.60 4.47 -5.39
C HIS A 134 2.49 5.53 -4.30
N ASP A 135 3.43 6.48 -4.28
CA ASP A 135 3.55 7.53 -3.26
C ASP A 135 2.27 8.42 -3.19
N ASP A 136 1.61 8.62 -4.33
CA ASP A 136 0.35 9.37 -4.49
C ASP A 136 -0.83 8.73 -3.72
N LYS A 137 -0.76 7.42 -3.47
CA LYS A 137 -1.79 6.65 -2.75
C LYS A 137 -1.60 6.67 -1.25
N ILE A 138 -0.42 7.11 -0.76
CA ILE A 138 -0.08 7.02 0.65
C ILE A 138 -0.77 8.16 1.42
N ARG A 139 -1.40 7.79 2.54
CA ARG A 139 -1.87 8.71 3.59
C ARG A 139 -1.27 8.28 4.92
N VAL A 140 -0.63 9.22 5.60
CA VAL A 140 0.02 8.96 6.87
C VAL A 140 -0.95 9.35 7.98
N VAL A 141 -1.11 8.49 8.97
CA VAL A 141 -2.01 8.71 10.11
C VAL A 141 -1.23 8.53 11.40
N LEU A 142 -1.15 9.58 12.21
CA LEU A 142 -0.65 9.52 13.58
C LEU A 142 -1.85 9.29 14.50
N ASN A 143 -2.12 8.01 14.79
CA ASN A 143 -3.25 7.55 15.58
C ASN A 143 -2.94 7.63 17.09
N LYS A 144 -3.97 7.71 17.94
CA LYS A 144 -3.86 7.82 19.41
C LYS A 144 -3.15 9.08 19.88
N ALA A 145 -3.28 10.17 19.12
CA ALA A 145 -2.69 11.47 19.46
C ALA A 145 -3.22 12.05 20.79
N ASP A 146 -4.41 11.62 21.22
CA ASP A 146 -5.05 12.00 22.49
C ASP A 146 -4.39 11.34 23.73
N GLN A 147 -3.42 10.45 23.54
CA GLN A 147 -2.73 9.80 24.65
C GLN A 147 -1.44 10.52 25.07
N VAL A 148 -1.00 11.52 24.30
CA VAL A 148 0.22 12.30 24.57
C VAL A 148 -0.11 13.78 24.76
N ASP A 149 0.71 14.47 25.54
CA ASP A 149 0.57 15.94 25.67
C ASP A 149 0.95 16.66 24.37
N THR A 150 0.51 17.92 24.23
CA THR A 150 0.74 18.71 23.02
C THR A 150 2.23 18.89 22.69
N GLN A 151 3.11 19.08 23.69
CA GLN A 151 4.54 19.27 23.42
C GLN A 151 5.19 17.98 22.94
N GLN A 152 4.85 16.85 23.57
CA GLN A 152 5.28 15.53 23.13
C GLN A 152 4.76 15.21 21.73
N LEU A 153 3.49 15.51 21.45
CA LEU A 153 2.89 15.32 20.13
C LEU A 153 3.67 16.07 19.04
N MET A 154 4.02 17.33 19.27
CA MET A 154 4.80 18.13 18.31
C MET A 154 6.21 17.56 18.08
N ARG A 155 6.86 17.03 19.13
CA ARG A 155 8.17 16.35 19.00
C ARG A 155 8.07 15.06 18.20
N VAL A 156 7.06 14.24 18.47
CA VAL A 156 6.77 12.99 17.75
C VAL A 156 6.46 13.29 16.29
N TYR A 157 5.62 14.28 16.03
CA TYR A 157 5.29 14.72 14.67
C TYR A 157 6.54 15.15 13.89
N GLY A 158 7.40 15.99 14.48
CA GLY A 158 8.66 16.39 13.86
C GLY A 158 9.59 15.20 13.57
N ALA A 159 9.71 14.26 14.52
CA ALA A 159 10.51 13.05 14.34
C ALA A 159 9.96 12.12 13.23
N LEU A 160 8.63 11.99 13.14
CA LEU A 160 7.95 11.23 12.09
C LEU A 160 8.23 11.84 10.71
N MET A 161 8.02 13.14 10.55
CA MET A 161 8.24 13.85 9.29
C MET A 161 9.69 13.77 8.82
N TRP A 162 10.64 13.96 9.74
CA TRP A 162 12.08 13.82 9.45
C TRP A 162 12.41 12.41 8.94
N SER A 163 11.85 11.39 9.57
CA SER A 163 12.11 10.00 9.20
C SER A 163 11.44 9.61 7.89
N LEU A 164 10.19 10.03 7.66
CA LEU A 164 9.49 9.83 6.39
C LEU A 164 10.21 10.51 5.23
N GLY A 165 10.70 11.74 5.41
CA GLY A 165 11.48 12.44 4.38
C GLY A 165 12.73 11.68 3.95
N LYS A 166 13.39 10.98 4.87
CA LYS A 166 14.55 10.13 4.55
C LYS A 166 14.19 8.86 3.78
N VAL A 167 13.01 8.29 4.04
CA VAL A 167 12.64 6.96 3.53
C VAL A 167 11.88 7.04 2.20
N LEU A 168 10.94 7.98 2.07
CA LEU A 168 10.14 8.14 0.86
C LEU A 168 10.94 8.78 -0.29
N ASN A 169 11.96 9.59 0.03
CA ASN A 169 12.85 10.22 -0.94
C ASN A 169 12.10 10.92 -2.10
N THR A 170 11.00 11.57 -1.76
CA THR A 170 10.19 12.42 -2.65
C THR A 170 10.32 13.87 -2.17
N PRO A 171 10.37 14.87 -3.07
CA PRO A 171 10.35 16.27 -2.69
C PRO A 171 9.00 16.71 -2.08
N GLU A 172 7.93 15.93 -2.31
CA GLU A 172 6.59 16.25 -1.85
C GLU A 172 6.37 15.80 -0.40
N VAL A 173 5.76 16.68 0.40
CA VAL A 173 5.47 16.39 1.80
C VAL A 173 4.14 15.67 1.90
N ASN A 174 4.16 14.41 2.35
CA ASN A 174 2.94 13.65 2.60
C ASN A 174 2.11 14.29 3.72
N ARG A 175 0.80 14.45 3.48
CA ARG A 175 -0.15 14.86 4.52
C ARG A 175 -0.21 13.80 5.63
N VAL A 176 -0.15 14.27 6.87
CA VAL A 176 -0.31 13.45 8.07
C VAL A 176 -1.61 13.86 8.77
N TYR A 177 -2.52 12.91 8.96
CA TYR A 177 -3.72 13.10 9.77
C TYR A 177 -3.40 12.78 11.22
N ILE A 178 -3.61 13.73 12.12
CA ILE A 178 -3.27 13.60 13.54
C ILE A 178 -4.57 13.52 14.33
N SER A 179 -4.90 12.34 14.84
CA SER A 179 -6.11 12.17 15.65
C SER A 179 -6.10 10.87 16.44
N SER A 180 -7.21 10.56 17.11
CA SER A 180 -7.47 9.27 17.74
C SER A 180 -8.67 8.60 17.08
N PHE A 181 -8.42 7.53 16.34
CA PHE A 181 -9.43 6.78 15.61
C PHE A 181 -9.86 5.56 16.44
N ASN A 182 -10.68 5.81 17.46
CA ASN A 182 -11.23 4.77 18.33
C ASN A 182 -12.68 5.11 18.73
N ASP A 183 -13.38 4.14 19.30
CA ASP A 183 -14.79 4.31 19.71
C ASP A 183 -14.95 5.07 21.04
N LYS A 184 -13.84 5.51 21.65
CA LYS A 184 -13.84 6.21 22.93
C LYS A 184 -13.85 7.72 22.68
N PRO A 185 -14.45 8.50 23.59
CA PRO A 185 -14.34 9.94 23.52
C PRO A 185 -12.87 10.36 23.61
N ILE A 186 -12.52 11.41 22.85
CA ILE A 186 -11.18 12.02 22.88
C ILE A 186 -10.86 12.39 24.33
N ASN A 187 -9.66 12.02 24.79
CA ASN A 187 -9.19 12.44 26.11
C ASN A 187 -8.90 13.95 26.14
N GLU A 188 -9.91 14.75 26.49
CA GLU A 188 -9.84 16.21 26.52
C GLU A 188 -8.76 16.73 27.49
N ALA A 189 -8.42 15.97 28.54
CA ALA A 189 -7.39 16.36 29.51
C ALA A 189 -5.98 16.33 28.91
N ALA A 190 -5.70 15.40 28.00
CA ALA A 190 -4.42 15.28 27.30
C ALA A 190 -4.37 16.10 26.00
N ALA A 191 -5.49 16.15 25.27
CA ALA A 191 -5.62 16.93 24.03
C ALA A 191 -5.58 18.45 24.29
N GLY A 192 -6.04 18.89 25.46
CA GLY A 192 -6.23 20.30 25.78
C GLY A 192 -7.37 20.94 24.97
N PRO A 193 -7.64 22.25 25.17
CA PRO A 193 -8.81 22.93 24.59
C PRO A 193 -8.80 22.97 23.05
N LEU A 194 -7.61 23.03 22.45
CA LEU A 194 -7.41 23.12 21.00
C LEU A 194 -7.29 21.75 20.32
N GLY A 195 -6.92 20.70 21.08
CA GLY A 195 -6.65 19.38 20.51
C GLY A 195 -7.92 18.68 20.03
N LYS A 196 -9.05 18.87 20.74
CA LYS A 196 -10.33 18.25 20.35
C LYS A 196 -10.79 18.70 18.96
N ASP A 197 -10.90 20.01 18.75
CA ASP A 197 -11.31 20.59 17.46
C ASP A 197 -10.34 20.22 16.33
N LEU A 198 -9.03 20.19 16.62
CA LEU A 198 -8.03 19.73 15.66
C LEU A 198 -8.24 18.25 15.29
N PHE A 199 -8.40 17.37 16.28
CA PHE A 199 -8.56 15.93 16.07
C PHE A 199 -9.85 15.58 15.34
N GLU A 200 -10.95 16.27 15.63
CA GLU A 200 -12.23 16.13 14.93
C GLU A 200 -12.10 16.60 13.47
N LYS A 201 -11.47 17.76 13.23
CA LYS A 201 -11.20 18.25 11.86
C LYS A 201 -10.31 17.29 11.06
N GLU A 202 -9.26 16.74 11.65
CA GLU A 202 -8.40 15.76 10.97
C GLU A 202 -9.12 14.43 10.71
N GLN A 203 -10.07 14.02 11.56
CA GLN A 203 -10.94 12.87 11.29
C GLN A 203 -11.86 13.13 10.11
N ASP A 204 -12.50 14.30 10.07
CA ASP A 204 -13.40 14.70 9.00
C ASP A 204 -12.65 14.81 7.66
N ASP A 205 -11.44 15.39 7.67
CA ASP A 205 -10.58 15.49 6.49
C ASP A 205 -10.17 14.11 5.97
N LEU A 206 -9.79 13.17 6.85
CA LEU A 206 -9.48 11.80 6.45
C LEU A 206 -10.73 11.10 5.89
N LEU A 207 -11.87 11.22 6.58
CA LEU A 207 -13.12 10.61 6.17
C LEU A 207 -13.60 11.16 4.82
N SER A 208 -13.41 12.45 4.56
CA SER A 208 -13.70 13.06 3.26
C SER A 208 -12.82 12.45 2.16
N ASP A 209 -11.51 12.31 2.38
CA ASP A 209 -10.63 11.70 1.38
C ASP A 209 -10.99 10.22 1.14
N LEU A 210 -11.34 9.47 2.19
CA LEU A 210 -11.82 8.08 2.06
C LEU A 210 -13.13 7.98 1.26
N LYS A 211 -14.08 8.89 1.49
CA LYS A 211 -15.35 8.95 0.75
C LYS A 211 -15.17 9.29 -0.72
N ASP A 212 -14.08 9.96 -1.07
CA ASP A 212 -13.77 10.32 -2.45
C ASP A 212 -13.01 9.22 -3.21
N ILE A 213 -12.53 8.16 -2.54
CA ILE A 213 -11.85 7.03 -3.19
C ILE A 213 -12.67 6.45 -4.34
N PRO A 214 -13.97 6.09 -4.17
CA PRO A 214 -14.71 5.45 -5.26
C PRO A 214 -14.89 6.36 -6.48
N LYS A 215 -14.96 7.68 -6.26
CA LYS A 215 -15.07 8.67 -7.34
C LYS A 215 -13.75 8.76 -8.12
N LYS A 216 -12.62 8.72 -7.42
CA LYS A 216 -11.26 8.78 -8.00
C LYS A 216 -10.82 7.44 -8.61
N ALA A 217 -11.42 6.32 -8.20
CA ALA A 217 -11.00 4.97 -8.60
C ALA A 217 -11.00 4.77 -10.13
N CYS A 218 -11.94 5.39 -10.86
CA CYS A 218 -11.96 5.31 -12.32
C CYS A 218 -10.69 5.92 -12.94
N ASP A 219 -10.34 7.14 -12.53
CA ASP A 219 -9.17 7.86 -13.02
C ASP A 219 -7.87 7.15 -12.60
N CYS A 220 -7.80 6.65 -11.37
CA CYS A 220 -6.68 5.83 -10.88
C CYS A 220 -6.49 4.57 -11.74
N ARG A 221 -7.57 3.86 -12.09
CA ARG A 221 -7.51 2.67 -12.95
C ARG A 221 -7.01 3.00 -14.36
N ILE A 222 -7.44 4.13 -14.93
CA ILE A 222 -6.95 4.60 -16.23
C ILE A 222 -5.45 4.90 -16.15
N ASN A 223 -5.01 5.63 -15.12
CA ASN A 223 -3.58 5.96 -14.94
C ASN A 223 -2.72 4.70 -14.78
N GLU A 224 -3.16 3.73 -13.99
CA GLU A 224 -2.46 2.44 -13.83
C GLU A 224 -2.43 1.64 -15.14
N PHE A 225 -3.51 1.67 -15.94
CA PHE A 225 -3.53 1.07 -17.26
C PHE A 225 -2.50 1.72 -18.19
N VAL A 226 -2.40 3.06 -18.21
CA VAL A 226 -1.41 3.80 -19.00
C VAL A 226 0.02 3.47 -18.57
N LYS A 227 0.30 3.41 -17.25
CA LYS A 227 1.60 3.00 -16.71
C LYS A 227 1.97 1.59 -17.19
N ARG A 228 1.04 0.63 -17.11
CA ARG A 228 1.24 -0.75 -17.58
C ARG A 228 1.44 -0.86 -19.08
N ALA A 229 0.66 -0.12 -19.88
CA ALA A 229 0.81 -0.09 -21.33
C ALA A 229 2.19 0.46 -21.74
N ARG A 230 2.67 1.52 -21.06
CA ARG A 230 4.02 2.07 -21.26
C ARG A 230 5.10 1.05 -20.92
N ALA A 231 4.98 0.39 -19.76
CA ALA A 231 5.93 -0.65 -19.35
C ALA A 231 5.97 -1.83 -20.33
N ALA A 232 4.81 -2.31 -20.79
CA ALA A 232 4.71 -3.38 -21.78
C ALA A 232 5.34 -3.00 -23.12
N LYS A 233 5.11 -1.77 -23.59
CA LYS A 233 5.73 -1.24 -24.81
C LYS A 233 7.26 -1.18 -24.69
N ILE A 234 7.78 -0.65 -23.59
CA ILE A 234 9.22 -0.61 -23.30
C ILE A 234 9.79 -2.03 -23.30
N HIS A 235 9.13 -2.96 -22.60
CA HIS A 235 9.53 -4.37 -22.55
C HIS A 235 9.60 -5.01 -23.95
N ALA A 236 8.59 -4.79 -24.79
CA ALA A 236 8.57 -5.28 -26.15
C ALA A 236 9.75 -4.75 -27.00
N PHE A 237 10.11 -3.47 -26.83
CA PHE A 237 11.26 -2.89 -27.53
C PHE A 237 12.58 -3.50 -27.09
N ILE A 238 12.79 -3.69 -25.78
CA ILE A 238 14.00 -4.31 -25.24
C ILE A 238 14.14 -5.72 -25.79
N ILE A 239 13.09 -6.53 -25.71
CA ILE A 239 13.11 -7.90 -26.23
C ILE A 239 13.35 -7.92 -27.75
N SER A 240 12.73 -7.01 -28.50
CA SER A 240 12.98 -6.86 -29.94
C SER A 240 14.43 -6.48 -30.25
N HIS A 241 15.03 -5.57 -29.48
CA HIS A 241 16.43 -5.15 -29.63
C HIS A 241 17.38 -6.30 -29.32
N LEU A 242 17.21 -6.95 -28.17
CA LEU A 242 18.01 -8.11 -27.78
C LEU A 242 17.91 -9.24 -28.80
N LYS A 243 16.72 -9.48 -29.38
CA LYS A 243 16.55 -10.47 -30.45
C LYS A 243 17.32 -10.11 -31.73
N LYS A 244 17.43 -8.84 -32.09
CA LYS A 244 18.21 -8.38 -33.25
C LYS A 244 19.72 -8.58 -33.05
N GLU A 245 20.20 -8.40 -31.81
CA GLU A 245 21.61 -8.58 -31.45
C GLU A 245 22.03 -10.06 -31.29
N MET A 246 21.07 -10.98 -31.23
CA MET A 246 21.35 -12.41 -31.10
C MET A 246 21.84 -13.02 -32.44
N PRO A 247 22.91 -13.83 -32.43
CA PRO A 247 23.41 -14.47 -33.64
C PRO A 247 22.47 -15.59 -34.10
N ALA A 248 22.28 -15.72 -35.42
CA ALA A 248 21.36 -16.71 -35.99
C ALA A 248 21.82 -18.17 -35.80
N MET A 249 23.13 -18.44 -35.89
CA MET A 249 23.68 -19.80 -35.90
C MET A 249 24.54 -20.15 -34.68
N MET A 250 25.76 -19.61 -34.56
CA MET A 250 26.73 -20.03 -33.53
C MET A 250 26.98 -18.92 -32.49
N GLY A 251 27.30 -19.31 -31.25
CA GLY A 251 27.69 -18.36 -30.19
C GLY A 251 26.53 -17.76 -29.38
N LYS A 252 25.30 -18.26 -29.52
CA LYS A 252 24.10 -17.74 -28.84
C LYS A 252 24.27 -17.56 -27.33
N ALA A 253 24.78 -18.57 -26.62
CA ALA A 253 24.97 -18.50 -25.17
C ALA A 253 25.97 -17.41 -24.76
N LYS A 254 27.09 -17.28 -25.50
CA LYS A 254 28.10 -16.25 -25.24
C LYS A 254 27.55 -14.84 -25.51
N THR A 255 26.79 -14.66 -26.58
CA THR A 255 26.16 -13.37 -26.89
C THR A 255 25.05 -13.03 -25.91
N GLN A 256 24.23 -14.00 -25.48
CA GLN A 256 23.21 -13.80 -24.46
C GLN A 256 23.84 -13.33 -23.15
N GLN A 257 24.91 -13.99 -22.69
CA GLN A 257 25.62 -13.58 -21.49
C GLN A 257 26.17 -12.15 -21.63
N ARG A 258 26.83 -11.84 -22.76
CA ARG A 258 27.31 -10.48 -23.05
C ARG A 258 26.20 -9.43 -23.00
N LEU A 259 25.02 -9.73 -23.56
CA LEU A 259 23.88 -8.81 -23.58
C LEU A 259 23.27 -8.60 -22.20
N ILE A 260 23.21 -9.66 -21.37
CA ILE A 260 22.77 -9.57 -19.98
C ILE A 260 23.77 -8.75 -19.16
N ASP A 261 25.07 -8.99 -19.33
CA ASP A 261 26.12 -8.28 -18.59
C ASP A 261 26.17 -6.78 -18.96
N ASN A 262 25.78 -6.42 -20.19
CA ASN A 262 25.75 -5.03 -20.68
C ASN A 262 24.33 -4.46 -20.83
N LEU A 263 23.35 -5.00 -20.10
CA LEU A 263 21.94 -4.69 -20.31
C LEU A 263 21.66 -3.18 -20.20
N ALA A 264 22.29 -2.48 -19.25
CA ALA A 264 22.14 -1.03 -19.06
C ALA A 264 22.51 -0.21 -20.32
N ASP A 265 23.60 -0.57 -20.99
CA ASP A 265 24.03 0.10 -22.23
C ASP A 265 23.08 -0.25 -23.38
N GLU A 266 22.60 -1.49 -23.44
CA GLU A 266 21.60 -1.92 -24.44
C GLU A 266 20.24 -1.21 -24.25
N PHE A 267 19.86 -0.93 -22.99
CA PHE A 267 18.70 -0.08 -22.66
C PHE A 267 18.88 1.33 -23.23
N ALA A 268 20.04 1.96 -23.01
CA ALA A 268 20.34 3.30 -23.53
C ALA A 268 20.25 3.35 -25.06
N LYS A 269 20.86 2.38 -25.76
CA LYS A 269 20.80 2.27 -27.24
C LYS A 269 19.36 2.11 -27.76
N SER A 270 18.55 1.29 -27.09
CA SER A 270 17.14 1.09 -27.44
C SER A 270 16.30 2.37 -27.29
N SER A 271 16.69 3.25 -26.36
CA SER A 271 16.00 4.51 -26.09
C SER A 271 16.35 5.61 -27.11
N GLU A 272 17.59 5.67 -27.59
CA GLU A 272 18.06 6.64 -28.60
C GLU A 272 17.40 6.45 -29.97
N GLY A 273 17.19 5.19 -30.40
CA GLY A 273 16.48 4.88 -31.64
C GLY A 273 15.00 5.28 -31.63
N THR A 274 14.42 5.51 -30.45
CA THR A 274 13.00 5.85 -30.27
C THR A 274 12.76 7.36 -30.21
N ALA A 275 13.77 8.16 -29.88
CA ALA A 275 13.68 9.62 -29.83
C ALA A 275 13.44 10.27 -31.21
N SER A 276 13.72 9.56 -32.32
CA SER A 276 13.47 10.06 -33.67
C SER A 276 11.99 9.99 -34.09
N THR A 277 11.14 9.25 -33.36
CA THR A 277 9.71 9.14 -33.68
C THR A 277 8.87 9.82 -32.58
N SER A 278 8.83 11.15 -32.62
CA SER A 278 7.77 12.00 -32.03
C SER A 278 7.38 11.70 -30.56
N TRP A 279 8.23 12.08 -29.60
CA TRP A 279 7.82 12.21 -28.18
C TRP A 279 8.42 13.46 -27.53
N ARG A 280 7.99 14.63 -28.01
CA ARG A 280 8.03 15.89 -27.24
C ARG A 280 6.61 16.43 -27.12
N PHE A 281 5.74 15.76 -26.37
CA PHE A 281 4.54 16.39 -25.85
C PHE A 281 4.18 15.77 -24.51
N SER A 282 3.89 16.64 -23.54
CA SER A 282 3.35 16.39 -22.19
C SER A 282 4.29 16.23 -20.98
N GLU A 283 5.47 16.87 -20.96
CA GLU A 283 6.17 17.21 -19.69
C GLU A 283 5.93 18.67 -19.24
N ARG A 284 4.99 19.38 -19.88
CA ARG A 284 4.55 20.71 -19.45
C ARG A 284 3.03 20.76 -19.39
N ARG A 285 2.47 20.27 -18.28
CA ARG A 285 1.18 20.67 -17.66
C ARG A 285 0.81 19.64 -16.60
N ALA A 286 1.50 19.71 -15.48
CA ALA A 286 1.05 19.31 -14.16
C ALA A 286 2.09 19.89 -13.20
N VAL A 287 2.01 21.21 -13.02
CA VAL A 287 2.46 21.90 -11.81
C VAL A 287 1.21 22.12 -10.99
#